data_AF-A0A2K2RD24-F1
#
_entry.id   AF-A0A2K2RD24-F1
#
_cell.length_a   1.000
_cell.length_b   1.000
_cell.length_c   1.000
_cell.angle_alpha   90.00
_cell.angle_beta   90.00
_cell.angle_gamma   90.00
#
_symmetry.space_group_name_H-M   'P 1'
#
loop_
_entity.id
_entity.type
_entity.pdbx_description
1 polymer ?
#
loop_
_entity_poly.entity_id
_entity_poly.type
_entity_poly.pdbx_seq_one_letter_code
_entity_poly.pdbx_strand_id
1 'polypeptide(L)' 'MLLTVSVTAASVQGRDAAVALLERGRTAYYSLKRVWADGGCSGSLVGWSADRLGLVLDIVRRSDAARGFTVLPRRWVV' A
#
# COMPACT_ATOMS: atom_id res chain seq x y z
N MET A 1 -13.05 -8.45 -4.11
CA MET A 1 -11.99 -9.48 -4.16
C MET A 1 -10.85 -9.07 -3.24
N LEU A 2 -10.18 -10.04 -2.61
CA LEU A 2 -8.96 -9.83 -1.80
C LEU A 2 -7.82 -10.57 -2.51
N LEU A 3 -6.75 -9.86 -2.87
CA LEU A 3 -5.60 -10.42 -3.59
C LEU A 3 -4.56 -10.99 -2.62
N THR A 4 -4.34 -10.37 -1.47
CA THR A 4 -3.30 -10.80 -0.53
C THR A 4 -3.67 -10.33 0.88
N VAL A 5 -3.52 -11.21 1.87
CA VAL A 5 -3.77 -10.91 3.29
C VAL A 5 -2.56 -11.38 4.09
N SER A 6 -2.13 -10.56 5.04
CA SER A 6 -1.05 -10.90 5.98
C SER A 6 -1.47 -10.50 7.38
N VAL A 7 -1.19 -11.37 8.35
CA VAL A 7 -1.33 -11.10 9.79
C VAL A 7 0.06 -11.15 10.38
N THR A 8 0.48 -10.04 11.00
CA THR A 8 1.80 -9.92 11.63
C THR A 8 1.66 -9.71 13.13
N ALA A 9 2.67 -10.11 13.90
CA ALA A 9 2.75 -9.78 15.31
C ALA A 9 2.77 -8.26 15.51
N ALA A 10 2.24 -7.78 16.63
CA ALA A 10 2.17 -6.34 16.94
C ALA A 10 3.56 -5.67 17.05
N SER A 11 4.62 -6.46 17.26
CA SER A 11 6.01 -6.01 17.27
C SER A 11 6.58 -5.73 15.88
N VAL A 12 5.93 -6.19 14.81
CA VAL A 12 6.37 -5.96 13.43
C VAL A 12 5.92 -4.56 13.00
N GLN A 13 6.86 -3.75 12.54
CA GLN A 13 6.53 -2.44 12.01
C GLN A 13 5.66 -2.59 10.75
N GLY A 14 4.66 -1.71 10.62
CA GLY A 14 3.77 -1.71 9.45
C GLY A 14 4.51 -1.63 8.11
N ARG A 15 5.69 -1.01 8.08
CA ARG A 15 6.55 -0.96 6.90
C ARG A 15 7.04 -2.35 6.48
N ASP A 16 7.59 -3.13 7.42
CA ASP A 16 8.14 -4.46 7.14
C ASP A 16 7.01 -5.42 6.74
N ALA A 17 5.86 -5.30 7.40
CA ALA A 17 4.65 -6.03 7.04
C ALA A 17 4.18 -5.69 5.60
N ALA A 18 4.22 -4.41 5.21
CA ALA A 18 3.84 -3.95 3.89
C ALA A 18 4.82 -4.41 2.80
N VAL A 19 6.13 -4.40 3.07
CA VAL A 19 7.16 -4.97 2.18
C VAL A 19 6.82 -6.44 1.89
N ALA A 20 6.68 -7.26 2.94
CA ALA A 20 6.39 -8.68 2.77
C ALA A 20 5.07 -8.94 2.03
N LEU A 21 4.06 -8.11 2.27
CA LEU A 21 2.77 -8.20 1.57
C LEU A 21 2.90 -7.90 0.08
N LEU A 22 3.62 -6.83 -0.29
CA LEU A 22 3.84 -6.42 -1.68
C LEU A 22 4.68 -7.44 -2.45
N GLU A 23 5.70 -8.03 -1.83
CA GLU A 23 6.48 -9.11 -2.46
C GLU A 23 5.62 -10.33 -2.79
N ARG A 24 4.77 -10.75 -1.85
CA ARG A 24 3.83 -11.87 -2.06
C ARG A 24 2.84 -11.54 -3.16
N GLY A 25 2.26 -10.35 -3.12
CA GLY A 25 1.33 -9.88 -4.16
C GLY A 25 1.98 -9.87 -5.54
N ARG A 26 3.20 -9.34 -5.67
CA ARG A 26 3.93 -9.27 -6.94
C ARG A 26 4.34 -10.64 -7.48
N THR A 27 4.63 -11.58 -6.59
CA THR A 27 4.98 -12.97 -6.95
C THR A 27 3.75 -13.73 -7.43
N ALA A 28 2.61 -13.57 -6.75
CA ALA A 28 1.37 -14.24 -7.14
C ALA A 28 0.71 -13.61 -8.37
N TYR A 29 0.85 -12.28 -8.54
CA TYR A 29 0.18 -11.51 -9.58
C TYR A 29 1.16 -10.60 -10.30
N TYR A 30 1.83 -11.16 -11.30
CA TYR A 30 2.86 -10.43 -12.05
C TYR A 30 2.31 -9.27 -12.89
N SER A 31 1.00 -9.24 -13.14
CA SER A 31 0.29 -8.19 -13.86
C SER A 31 -0.02 -6.95 -13.01
N LEU A 32 0.22 -7.01 -11.69
CA LEU A 32 0.09 -5.84 -10.82
C LEU A 32 1.12 -4.78 -11.22
N LYS A 33 0.63 -3.56 -11.47
CA LYS A 33 1.46 -2.41 -11.85
C LYS A 33 1.30 -1.22 -10.92
N ARG A 34 0.14 -1.07 -10.28
CA ARG A 34 -0.19 0.04 -9.41
C ARG A 34 -0.92 -0.45 -8.17
N VAL A 35 -0.54 0.09 -7.02
CA VAL A 35 -1.14 -0.19 -5.72
C VAL A 35 -1.36 1.14 -5.01
N TRP A 36 -2.48 1.26 -4.31
CA TRP A 36 -2.76 2.42 -3.45
C TRP A 36 -2.56 2.04 -1.99
N ALA A 37 -1.88 2.88 -1.24
CA ALA A 37 -1.69 2.71 0.20
C ALA A 37 -2.02 4.00 0.95
N ASP A 38 -2.33 3.89 2.23
CA ASP A 38 -2.60 5.07 3.06
C ASP A 38 -1.31 5.81 3.45
N GLY A 39 -1.46 6.98 4.07
CA GLY A 39 -0.34 7.82 4.51
C GLY A 39 0.66 7.12 5.44
N GLY A 40 0.27 6.05 6.14
CA GLY A 40 1.15 5.26 7.00
C GLY A 40 2.21 4.46 6.23
N CYS A 41 2.00 4.26 4.93
CA CYS A 41 2.92 3.58 4.01
C CYS A 41 3.83 4.55 3.23
N SER A 42 3.83 5.84 3.59
CA SER A 42 4.63 6.85 2.90
C SER A 42 6.15 6.71 3.17
N GLY A 43 6.94 7.35 2.31
CA GLY A 43 8.41 7.41 2.44
C GLY A 43 9.13 6.31 1.67
N SER A 44 10.09 5.65 2.32
CA SER A 44 11.02 4.70 1.67
C SER A 44 10.35 3.52 0.98
N LEU A 45 9.14 3.14 1.40
CA LEU A 45 8.38 2.05 0.79
C LEU A 45 7.97 2.37 -0.66
N VAL A 46 7.68 3.64 -0.98
CA VAL A 46 7.30 4.05 -2.34
C VAL A 46 8.45 3.83 -3.32
N GLY A 47 9.64 4.33 -2.97
CA GLY A 47 10.85 4.14 -3.78
C GLY A 47 11.21 2.67 -3.89
N TRP A 48 11.24 1.96 -2.75
CA TRP A 48 11.54 0.53 -2.73
C TRP A 48 10.57 -0.29 -3.61
N SER A 49 9.28 0.04 -3.64
CA SER A 49 8.28 -0.67 -4.46
C SER A 49 8.54 -0.47 -5.95
N ALA A 50 8.92 0.74 -6.35
CA ALA A 50 9.28 1.05 -7.73
C ALA A 50 10.57 0.34 -8.13
N ASP A 51 11.61 0.47 -7.31
CA ASP A 51 12.97 -0.01 -7.62
C ASP A 51 13.06 -1.55 -7.58
N ARG A 52 12.40 -2.18 -6.60
CA ARG A 52 12.53 -3.63 -6.35
C ARG A 52 11.43 -4.44 -7.04
N LEU A 53 10.20 -3.91 -7.10
CA LEU A 53 9.04 -4.67 -7.60
C LEU A 53 8.50 -4.16 -8.95
N GLY A 54 8.96 -3.00 -9.43
CA GLY A 54 8.40 -2.34 -10.60
C GLY A 54 6.94 -1.90 -10.39
N LEU A 55 6.54 -1.69 -9.13
CA LEU A 55 5.19 -1.30 -8.74
C LEU A 55 5.11 0.19 -8.45
N VAL A 56 4.10 0.85 -9.01
CA VAL A 56 3.75 2.22 -8.64
C VAL A 56 2.92 2.19 -7.36
N LEU A 57 3.48 2.70 -6.26
CA LEU A 57 2.78 2.84 -4.99
C LEU A 57 2.25 4.28 -4.83
N ASP A 58 0.94 4.45 -5.00
CA ASP A 58 0.27 5.74 -4.84
C ASP A 58 -0.20 5.92 -3.38
N ILE A 59 0.34 6.92 -2.69
CA ILE A 59 -0.05 7.23 -1.32
C ILE A 59 -1.30 8.11 -1.30
N VAL A 60 -2.41 7.55 -0.82
CA VAL A 60 -3.66 8.27 -0.59
C VAL A 60 -3.62 8.88 0.81
N ARG A 61 -3.19 10.14 0.90
CA ARG A 61 -3.24 10.92 2.15
C ARG A 61 -4.67 11.39 2.43
N ARG A 62 -5.04 11.45 3.71
CA ARG A 62 -6.20 12.26 4.13
C ARG A 62 -5.89 13.73 3.89
N SER A 63 -6.85 14.47 3.34
CA SER A 63 -6.77 15.92 3.28
C SER A 63 -6.88 16.46 4.70
N ASP A 64 -5.80 17.07 5.20
CA ASP A 64 -5.72 17.63 6.56
C ASP A 64 -6.72 18.80 6.78
N ALA A 65 -7.31 19.33 5.71
CA ALA A 65 -8.33 20.39 5.74
C ALA A 65 -9.78 19.89 5.91
N ALA A 66 -10.03 18.58 5.91
CA ALA A 66 -11.37 18.03 6.06
C ALA A 66 -11.79 17.93 7.53
N ARG A 67 -12.71 18.80 7.99
CA ARG A 67 -13.46 18.55 9.23
C ARG A 67 -14.53 17.49 8.98
N GLY A 68 -14.37 16.30 9.57
CA GLY A 68 -15.32 15.19 9.47
C GLY A 68 -14.88 14.05 8.55
N PHE A 69 -15.78 13.10 8.27
CA PHE A 69 -15.49 11.98 7.36
C PHE A 69 -15.58 12.45 5.90
N THR A 70 -14.45 12.48 5.20
CA THR A 70 -14.42 12.74 3.75
C THR A 70 -14.07 11.45 3.01
N VAL A 71 -14.86 11.14 1.99
CA VAL A 71 -14.60 10.02 1.08
C VAL A 71 -13.34 10.34 0.28
N LEU A 72 -12.32 9.49 0.41
CA LEU A 72 -11.09 9.62 -0.36
C LEU A 72 -11.35 9.17 -1.79
N PRO A 73 -11.15 10.04 -2.80
CA PRO A 73 -11.70 9.82 -4.14
C PRO A 73 -11.13 8.62 -4.92
N ARG A 74 -10.19 7.83 -4.38
CA ARG A 74 -9.59 6.65 -5.07
C ARG A 74 -9.17 5.50 -4.15
N ARG A 75 -9.86 5.29 -3.01
CA ARG A 75 -9.45 4.26 -2.03
C ARG A 75 -9.73 2.81 -2.47
N TRP A 76 -10.69 2.59 -3.36
CA TRP A 76 -11.12 1.25 -3.81
C TRP A 76 -11.43 1.30 -5.31
N VAL A 77 -10.41 1.41 -6.15
CA VAL A 77 -10.58 1.14 -7.57
C VAL A 77 -10.32 -0.36 -7.76
N VAL A 78 -11.34 -1.10 -8.15
CA VAL A 78 -11.29 -2.54 -8.46
C VAL A 78 -10.66 -2.75 -9.82
#